data_AF-A0A8H5FLQ4-F1
#
_entry.id   AF-A0A8H5FLQ4-F1
#
_cell.length_a   1.000
_cell.length_b   1.000
_cell.length_c   1.000
_cell.angle_alpha   90.00
_cell.angle_beta   90.00
_cell.angle_gamma   90.00
#
_symmetry.space_group_name_H-M   'P 1'
#
loop_
_entity.id
_entity.type
_entity.pdbx_description
1 polymer ?
#
loop_
_entity_poly.entity_id
_entity_poly.type
_entity_poly.pdbx_seq_one_letter_code
_entity_poly.pdbx_strand_id
1 'polypeptide(L)'
;MFSKIALAFGFVAALAGSTLAAPLNRRSVHSFDNWGGFSSLSGFDNFYGSDNFCGVIQDQTIVEQQDVLVCHSVSIEIVQQRLLILQEMAKRIITEQICEVETQTVVFHQFLASSSRFSSDLLHISGHHAGYDSAIVGHFGDLIDESGSLTTTDFGFSGHDAGHNTVIVGGTNWNDATSPFSVRNAYNAAEMAVFF
;
A
#
# COMPACT_ATOMS: atom_id res chain seq x y z
N MET A 1 -15.99 -63.67 -52.46
CA MET A 1 -15.52 -62.72 -53.51
C MET A 1 -15.97 -61.35 -53.04
N PHE A 2 -15.18 -60.35 -52.67
CA PHE A 2 -13.80 -59.97 -52.96
C PHE A 2 -13.07 -59.49 -51.68
N SER A 3 -11.74 -59.47 -51.77
CA SER A 3 -10.74 -59.19 -50.75
C SER A 3 -10.03 -57.85 -51.02
N LYS A 4 -9.13 -57.45 -50.08
CA LYS A 4 -8.03 -56.44 -50.11
C LYS A 4 -8.35 -55.14 -49.34
N ILE A 5 -7.79 -54.89 -48.15
CA ILE A 5 -6.39 -54.63 -47.71
C ILE A 5 -5.89 -53.20 -48.02
N ALA A 6 -5.82 -52.42 -46.94
CA ALA A 6 -4.88 -51.36 -46.49
C ALA A 6 -4.13 -50.45 -47.47
N LEU A 7 -4.11 -49.14 -47.15
CA LEU A 7 -2.88 -48.36 -46.97
C LEU A 7 -3.16 -47.03 -46.25
N ALA A 8 -2.34 -46.73 -45.25
CA ALA A 8 -2.33 -45.52 -44.44
C ALA A 8 -1.54 -44.39 -45.12
N PHE A 9 -1.92 -43.12 -44.87
CA PHE A 9 -0.97 -42.01 -44.73
C PHE A 9 -1.60 -40.96 -43.80
N GLY A 10 -0.91 -40.68 -42.69
CA GLY A 10 -1.34 -39.72 -41.69
C GLY A 10 -1.07 -38.28 -42.10
N PHE A 11 -1.78 -37.37 -41.46
CA PHE A 11 -1.28 -36.03 -41.15
C PHE A 11 -1.52 -35.74 -39.68
N VAL A 12 -0.40 -35.60 -38.97
CA VAL A 12 -0.31 -35.04 -37.63
C VAL A 12 -0.51 -33.53 -37.74
N ALA A 13 -1.41 -32.97 -36.96
CA ALA A 13 -1.32 -31.58 -36.53
C ALA A 13 -1.94 -31.47 -35.13
N ALA A 14 -1.18 -31.91 -34.13
CA ALA A 14 -1.42 -31.53 -32.75
C ALA A 14 -1.05 -30.05 -32.62
N LEU A 15 -2.04 -29.16 -32.68
CA LEU A 15 -1.88 -27.79 -32.18
C LEU A 15 -1.99 -27.86 -30.65
N ALA A 16 -0.91 -28.33 -30.03
CA ALA A 16 -0.63 -28.03 -28.64
C ALA A 16 -0.30 -26.54 -28.55
N GLY A 17 -1.34 -25.72 -28.48
CA GLY A 17 -1.24 -24.32 -28.09
C GLY A 17 -0.91 -24.25 -26.61
N SER A 18 0.32 -24.61 -26.24
CA SER A 18 0.88 -24.18 -24.96
C SER A 18 1.04 -22.68 -25.05
N THR A 19 0.02 -21.94 -24.62
CA THR A 19 0.20 -20.57 -24.15
C THR A 19 1.14 -20.67 -22.96
N LEU A 20 2.44 -20.57 -23.22
CA LEU A 20 3.39 -20.22 -22.19
C LEU A 20 2.92 -18.87 -21.68
N ALA A 21 2.23 -18.86 -20.54
CA ALA A 21 2.00 -17.66 -19.79
C ALA A 21 3.40 -17.04 -19.62
N ALA A 22 3.61 -15.88 -20.24
CA ALA A 22 4.81 -15.11 -19.99
C ALA A 22 4.87 -14.94 -18.47
N PRO A 23 6.02 -15.20 -17.82
CA PRO A 23 6.15 -14.94 -16.41
C PRO A 23 5.78 -13.48 -16.19
N LEU A 24 4.83 -13.26 -15.27
CA LEU A 24 4.43 -11.93 -14.83
C LEU A 24 5.69 -11.12 -14.56
N ASN A 25 5.74 -9.96 -15.21
CA ASN A 25 6.79 -8.96 -15.14
C ASN A 25 7.42 -8.92 -13.74
N ARG A 26 8.67 -9.39 -13.62
CA ARG A 26 9.45 -9.28 -12.38
C ARG A 26 9.62 -7.79 -12.14
N ARG A 27 8.75 -7.18 -11.31
CA ARG A 27 8.87 -5.77 -10.91
C ARG A 27 10.34 -5.57 -10.55
N SER A 28 11.01 -4.64 -11.26
CA SER A 28 12.36 -4.23 -10.90
C SER A 28 12.27 -3.67 -9.49
N VAL A 29 12.69 -4.47 -8.53
CA VAL A 29 12.70 -4.06 -7.14
C VAL A 29 13.93 -3.17 -6.98
N HIS A 30 13.69 -1.87 -6.82
CA HIS A 30 14.74 -0.89 -6.60
C HIS A 30 15.01 -0.78 -5.11
N SER A 31 16.21 -1.21 -4.70
CA SER A 31 16.71 -0.99 -3.36
C SER A 31 17.18 0.45 -3.21
N PHE A 32 16.83 1.07 -2.08
CA PHE A 32 17.35 2.37 -1.69
C PHE A 32 18.41 2.27 -0.59
N ASP A 33 18.76 1.04 -0.15
CA ASP A 33 19.80 0.83 0.83
C ASP A 33 21.14 1.42 0.38
N ASN A 34 21.63 2.39 1.15
CA ASN A 34 22.84 3.15 0.85
C ASN A 34 22.87 3.75 -0.57
N TRP A 35 21.70 4.09 -1.13
CA TRP A 35 21.60 4.67 -2.47
C TRP A 35 22.47 5.92 -2.59
N GLY A 36 23.19 6.06 -3.72
CA GLY A 36 24.12 7.17 -3.92
C GLY A 36 25.35 7.18 -2.98
N GLY A 37 25.54 6.15 -2.15
CA GLY A 37 26.59 6.11 -1.13
C GLY A 37 26.22 6.82 0.18
N PHE A 38 24.96 7.21 0.36
CA PHE A 38 24.49 7.87 1.57
C PHE A 38 24.26 6.85 2.69
N SER A 39 25.06 6.93 3.76
CA SER A 39 24.88 6.07 4.94
C SER A 39 23.58 6.34 5.69
N SER A 40 22.96 7.53 5.52
CA SER A 40 21.63 7.84 6.07
C SER A 40 20.50 7.02 5.45
N LEU A 41 20.77 6.33 4.34
CA LEU A 41 19.87 5.36 3.72
C LEU A 41 20.21 3.90 4.10
N SER A 42 21.01 3.68 5.15
CA SER A 42 21.28 2.31 5.61
C SER A 42 20.03 1.69 6.23
N GLY A 43 19.64 0.49 5.77
CA GLY A 43 18.44 -0.21 6.24
C GLY A 43 17.13 0.45 5.82
N PHE A 44 17.17 1.31 4.81
CA PHE A 44 15.99 1.91 4.21
C PHE A 44 14.99 0.85 3.75
N ASP A 45 15.49 -0.28 3.24
CA ASP A 45 14.64 -1.29 2.65
C ASP A 45 13.75 -2.03 3.64
N ASN A 46 14.02 -1.87 4.95
CA ASN A 46 13.13 -2.33 6.04
C ASN A 46 11.78 -1.61 6.02
N PHE A 47 11.67 -0.45 5.38
CA PHE A 47 10.44 0.34 5.27
C PHE A 47 10.17 0.67 3.81
N TYR A 48 9.21 -0.02 3.20
CA TYR A 48 8.77 0.26 1.83
C TYR A 48 9.91 0.21 0.79
N GLY A 49 10.95 -0.62 1.01
CA GLY A 49 12.03 -0.90 0.05
C GLY A 49 11.99 -2.32 -0.51
N SER A 50 13.12 -2.89 -0.94
CA SER A 50 13.09 -4.13 -1.75
C SER A 50 12.38 -5.35 -1.13
N ASP A 51 12.31 -5.41 0.20
CA ASP A 51 11.67 -6.50 0.95
C ASP A 51 10.17 -6.28 1.26
N ASN A 52 9.60 -5.10 1.00
CA ASN A 52 8.14 -4.86 1.02
C ASN A 52 7.75 -3.55 0.33
N PHE A 53 8.33 -3.26 -0.85
CA PHE A 53 8.33 -1.93 -1.50
C PHE A 53 6.93 -1.35 -1.69
N CYS A 54 5.98 -2.27 -1.73
CA CYS A 54 4.63 -2.00 -2.07
C CYS A 54 3.63 -2.31 -0.95
N GLY A 55 4.04 -2.84 0.21
CA GLY A 55 3.07 -3.31 1.21
C GLY A 55 2.10 -4.38 0.65
N VAL A 56 2.35 -4.90 -0.56
CA VAL A 56 1.53 -5.93 -1.23
C VAL A 56 2.02 -7.32 -0.84
N ILE A 57 3.19 -7.41 -0.21
CA ILE A 57 3.82 -8.69 0.11
C ILE A 57 3.18 -9.29 1.38
N GLN A 58 2.63 -8.47 2.27
CA GLN A 58 2.08 -8.92 3.56
C GLN A 58 0.55 -8.94 3.55
N ASP A 59 0.00 -10.04 4.05
CA ASP A 59 -1.44 -10.19 4.30
C ASP A 59 -1.86 -9.39 5.54
N GLN A 60 -3.05 -8.80 5.49
CA GLN A 60 -3.64 -8.15 6.67
C GLN A 60 -4.06 -9.20 7.70
N THR A 61 -3.64 -9.02 8.95
CA THR A 61 -4.19 -9.76 10.08
C THR A 61 -5.23 -8.88 10.76
N ILE A 62 -6.50 -9.29 10.64
CA ILE A 62 -7.64 -8.55 11.20
C ILE A 62 -7.76 -8.88 12.69
N VAL A 63 -7.73 -7.86 13.53
CA VAL A 63 -7.91 -8.01 14.99
C VAL A 63 -9.39 -7.95 15.32
N GLU A 64 -9.89 -8.97 16.03
CA GLU A 64 -11.24 -8.95 16.59
C GLU A 64 -11.31 -7.92 17.72
N GLN A 65 -12.18 -6.92 17.55
CA GLN A 65 -12.44 -5.91 18.58
C GLN A 65 -13.55 -6.40 19.51
N GLN A 66 -13.39 -6.15 20.82
CA GLN A 66 -14.42 -6.49 21.82
C GLN A 66 -15.73 -5.72 21.59
N ASP A 67 -15.61 -4.47 21.11
CA ASP A 67 -16.73 -3.64 20.69
C ASP A 67 -16.65 -3.35 19.18
N VAL A 68 -17.80 -3.34 18.51
CA VAL A 68 -17.85 -3.02 17.08
C VAL A 68 -17.55 -1.54 16.87
N LEU A 69 -16.36 -1.23 16.36
CA LEU A 69 -16.00 0.12 15.93
C LEU A 69 -16.75 0.47 14.65
N VAL A 70 -17.53 1.56 14.68
CA VAL A 70 -18.31 2.05 13.54
C VAL A 70 -17.92 3.48 13.19
N CYS A 71 -17.98 3.82 11.90
CA CYS A 71 -17.71 5.19 11.48
C CYS A 71 -18.83 6.14 11.93
N HIS A 72 -18.46 7.37 12.29
CA HIS A 72 -19.40 8.44 12.62
C HIS A 72 -19.23 9.60 11.65
N SER A 73 -20.35 10.15 11.17
CA SER A 73 -20.33 11.34 10.33
C SER A 73 -19.87 12.55 11.15
N VAL A 74 -18.80 13.19 10.69
CA VAL A 74 -18.30 14.48 11.18
C VAL A 74 -18.17 15.44 9.99
N SER A 75 -18.04 16.74 10.24
CA SER A 75 -17.78 17.70 9.16
C SER A 75 -16.51 17.31 8.40
N ILE A 76 -16.57 17.31 7.06
CA ILE A 76 -15.42 17.01 6.20
C ILE A 76 -14.27 17.97 6.47
N GLU A 77 -14.56 19.23 6.84
CA GLU A 77 -13.53 20.20 7.21
C GLU A 77 -12.73 19.73 8.43
N ILE A 78 -13.38 19.12 9.43
CA ILE A 78 -12.70 18.58 10.62
C ILE A 78 -11.77 17.42 10.21
N VAL A 79 -12.20 16.56 9.28
CA VAL A 79 -11.36 15.48 8.74
C VAL A 79 -10.17 16.07 7.99
N GLN A 80 -10.39 17.06 7.13
CA GLN A 80 -9.35 17.73 6.35
C GLN A 80 -8.31 18.44 7.25
N GLN A 81 -8.75 19.12 8.30
CA GLN A 81 -7.85 19.74 9.28
C GLN A 81 -6.93 18.69 9.93
N ARG A 82 -7.47 17.54 10.34
CA ARG A 82 -6.69 16.45 10.93
C ARG A 82 -5.68 15.86 9.93
N LEU A 83 -6.09 15.63 8.69
CA LEU A 83 -5.19 15.16 7.63
C LEU A 83 -4.08 16.18 7.31
N LEU A 84 -4.41 17.48 7.32
CA LEU A 84 -3.42 18.54 7.13
C LEU A 84 -2.37 18.56 8.25
N ILE A 85 -2.77 18.30 9.50
CA ILE A 85 -1.82 18.17 10.62
C ILE A 85 -0.85 17.00 10.37
N LEU A 86 -1.34 15.84 9.93
CA LEU A 86 -0.48 14.70 9.60
C LEU A 86 0.47 15.01 8.45
N GLN A 87 0.00 15.76 7.45
CA GLN A 87 0.84 16.20 6.33
C GLN A 87 1.98 17.13 6.80
N GLU A 88 1.69 18.11 7.65
CA GLU A 88 2.73 19.00 8.19
C GLU A 88 3.66 18.28 9.17
N MET A 89 3.15 17.29 9.92
CA MET A 89 3.97 16.44 10.78
C MET A 89 4.96 15.60 9.95
N ALA A 90 4.53 15.04 8.82
CA ALA A 90 5.44 14.33 7.92
C ALA A 90 6.56 15.24 7.39
N LYS A 91 6.22 16.50 7.01
CA LYS A 91 7.23 17.49 6.63
C LYS A 91 8.19 17.77 7.78
N ARG A 92 7.67 18.01 8.98
CA ARG A 92 8.46 18.27 10.19
C ARG A 92 9.47 17.15 10.45
N ILE A 93 9.01 15.90 10.47
CA ILE A 93 9.86 14.70 10.65
C ILE A 93 11.01 14.70 9.65
N ILE A 94 10.70 14.84 8.36
CA ILE A 94 11.70 14.77 7.29
C ILE A 94 12.69 15.92 7.37
N THR A 95 12.21 17.15 7.57
CA THR A 95 13.08 18.35 7.55
C THR A 95 13.92 18.52 8.82
N GLU A 96 13.47 18.01 9.97
CA GLU A 96 14.21 18.10 11.23
C GLU A 96 15.17 16.92 11.43
N GLN A 97 14.88 15.72 10.90
CA GLN A 97 15.64 14.50 11.21
C GLN A 97 16.57 14.02 10.09
N ILE A 98 16.42 14.54 8.86
CA ILE A 98 17.25 14.13 7.72
C ILE A 98 18.03 15.34 7.19
N CYS A 99 19.35 15.23 7.11
CA CYS A 99 20.21 16.32 6.65
C CYS A 99 20.36 16.35 5.12
N GLU A 100 20.44 15.18 4.48
CA GLU A 100 20.68 15.09 3.04
C GLU A 100 19.39 15.27 2.24
N VAL A 101 19.39 16.22 1.30
CA VAL A 101 18.20 16.55 0.49
C VAL A 101 17.78 15.40 -0.42
N GLU A 102 18.73 14.58 -0.87
CA GLU A 102 18.47 13.35 -1.61
C GLU A 102 17.71 12.33 -0.75
N THR A 103 18.16 12.13 0.50
CA THR A 103 17.49 11.25 1.46
C THR A 103 16.10 11.76 1.81
N GLN A 104 15.94 13.08 2.04
CA GLN A 104 14.62 13.69 2.26
C GLN A 104 13.67 13.43 1.08
N THR A 105 14.17 13.60 -0.14
CA THR A 105 13.42 13.39 -1.38
C THR A 105 12.96 11.94 -1.51
N VAL A 106 13.89 10.98 -1.31
CA VAL A 106 13.59 9.55 -1.39
C VAL A 106 12.56 9.17 -0.32
N VAL A 107 12.77 9.53 0.95
CA VAL A 107 11.84 9.21 2.05
C VAL A 107 10.46 9.79 1.79
N PHE A 108 10.37 11.06 1.42
CA PHE A 108 9.07 11.71 1.20
C PHE A 108 8.29 11.10 0.04
N HIS A 109 8.97 10.79 -1.07
CA HIS A 109 8.31 10.13 -2.19
C HIS A 109 7.83 8.72 -1.84
N GLN A 110 8.57 7.97 -1.03
CA GLN A 110 8.10 6.65 -0.57
C GLN A 110 6.90 6.76 0.36
N PHE A 111 6.90 7.74 1.27
CA PHE A 111 5.75 8.02 2.13
C PHE A 111 4.47 8.30 1.30
N LEU A 112 4.57 9.15 0.26
CA LEU A 112 3.46 9.43 -0.65
C LEU A 112 3.01 8.19 -1.43
N ALA A 113 3.96 7.44 -2.00
CA ALA A 113 3.67 6.24 -2.77
C ALA A 113 2.97 5.18 -1.90
N SER A 114 3.44 4.99 -0.66
CA SER A 114 2.83 4.07 0.31
C SER A 114 1.43 4.53 0.70
N SER A 115 1.26 5.81 1.06
CA SER A 115 -0.04 6.39 1.42
C SER A 115 -1.07 6.28 0.29
N SER A 116 -0.63 6.41 -0.98
CA SER A 116 -1.50 6.31 -2.14
C SER A 116 -2.16 4.93 -2.30
N ARG A 117 -1.58 3.87 -1.71
CA ARG A 117 -2.11 2.49 -1.80
C ARG A 117 -3.43 2.31 -1.09
N PHE A 118 -3.65 3.07 -0.02
CA PHE A 118 -4.92 3.08 0.68
C PHE A 118 -6.10 3.43 -0.24
N SER A 119 -5.86 4.17 -1.33
CA SER A 119 -6.89 4.39 -2.37
C SER A 119 -7.42 3.09 -2.97
N SER A 120 -6.57 2.08 -3.16
CA SER A 120 -6.98 0.78 -3.71
C SER A 120 -7.79 -0.05 -2.72
N ASP A 121 -7.55 0.12 -1.42
CA ASP A 121 -8.36 -0.47 -0.34
C ASP A 121 -9.72 0.22 -0.28
N LEU A 122 -9.77 1.56 -0.33
CA LEU A 122 -11.01 2.34 -0.40
C LEU A 122 -11.85 2.02 -1.65
N LEU A 123 -11.19 1.65 -2.75
CA LEU A 123 -11.84 1.20 -3.99
C LEU A 123 -12.27 -0.28 -3.94
N HIS A 124 -11.89 -1.03 -2.91
CA HIS A 124 -12.11 -2.47 -2.76
C HIS A 124 -11.54 -3.29 -3.93
N ILE A 125 -10.37 -2.90 -4.46
CA ILE A 125 -9.71 -3.58 -5.59
C ILE A 125 -8.35 -4.20 -5.24
N SER A 126 -7.80 -3.90 -4.06
CA SER A 126 -6.52 -4.44 -3.59
C SER A 126 -6.63 -5.91 -3.13
N GLY A 127 -7.84 -6.33 -2.73
CA GLY A 127 -8.05 -7.58 -1.99
C GLY A 127 -7.88 -7.43 -0.48
N HIS A 128 -7.47 -6.24 -0.01
CA HIS A 128 -7.37 -5.89 1.40
C HIS A 128 -8.62 -5.12 1.87
N HIS A 129 -8.84 -5.11 3.18
CA HIS A 129 -9.84 -4.28 3.80
C HIS A 129 -9.33 -2.85 4.02
N ALA A 130 -10.22 -1.87 3.85
CA ALA A 130 -9.96 -0.49 4.27
C ALA A 130 -9.93 -0.41 5.81
N GLY A 131 -8.73 -0.38 6.36
CA GLY A 131 -8.47 -0.33 7.81
C GLY A 131 -7.14 0.35 8.12
N TYR A 132 -6.74 0.30 9.38
CA TYR A 132 -5.45 0.81 9.84
C TYR A 132 -4.82 -0.15 10.85
N ASP A 133 -3.49 -0.13 10.95
CA ASP A 133 -2.77 -0.92 11.95
C ASP A 133 -2.82 -0.22 13.31
N SER A 134 -3.51 -0.83 14.26
CA SER A 134 -3.73 -0.26 15.59
C SER A 134 -2.48 -0.23 16.47
N ALA A 135 -1.53 -1.16 16.27
CA ALA A 135 -0.28 -1.18 17.02
C ALA A 135 0.62 -0.03 16.56
N ILE A 136 0.70 0.24 15.26
CA ILE A 136 1.49 1.35 14.71
C ILE A 136 0.84 2.70 15.02
N VAL A 137 -0.47 2.86 14.78
CA VAL A 137 -1.19 4.11 15.09
C VAL A 137 -1.16 4.43 16.58
N GLY A 138 -1.04 3.43 17.45
CA GLY A 138 -0.89 3.59 18.89
C GLY A 138 0.27 4.49 19.31
N HIS A 139 1.35 4.54 18.50
CA HIS A 139 2.53 5.38 18.76
C HIS A 139 2.34 6.85 18.38
N PHE A 140 1.19 7.26 17.85
CA PHE A 140 0.98 8.64 17.41
C PHE A 140 1.26 9.67 18.52
N GLY A 141 0.89 9.35 19.77
CA GLY A 141 1.16 10.20 20.93
C GLY A 141 2.64 10.28 21.32
N ASP A 142 3.45 9.31 20.90
CA ASP A 142 4.85 9.17 21.28
C ASP A 142 5.80 9.90 20.32
N LEU A 143 5.30 10.46 19.21
CA LEU A 143 6.13 11.15 18.21
C LEU A 143 6.80 12.43 18.74
N ILE A 144 6.20 13.04 19.76
CA ILE A 144 6.61 14.31 20.34
C ILE A 144 6.83 14.12 21.83
N ASP A 145 8.00 14.50 22.32
CA ASP A 145 8.32 14.43 23.75
C ASP A 145 7.64 15.55 24.56
N GLU A 146 7.81 15.51 25.88
CA GLU A 146 7.28 16.54 26.79
C GLU A 146 7.83 17.95 26.52
N SER A 147 8.94 18.07 25.79
CA SER A 147 9.54 19.35 25.39
C SER A 147 8.95 19.92 24.10
N GLY A 148 8.12 19.16 23.39
CA GLY A 148 7.58 19.54 22.08
C GLY A 148 8.51 19.20 20.91
N SER A 149 9.60 18.48 21.17
CA SER A 149 10.58 18.05 20.16
C SER A 149 10.21 16.67 19.60
N LEU A 150 10.63 16.39 18.37
CA LEU A 150 10.50 15.04 17.82
C LEU A 150 11.37 14.05 18.61
N THR A 151 10.80 12.91 18.96
CA THR A 151 11.56 11.83 19.60
C THR A 151 12.52 11.16 18.61
N THR A 152 13.63 10.65 19.12
CA THR A 152 14.57 9.78 18.38
C THR A 152 14.46 8.31 18.80
N THR A 153 13.41 7.97 19.55
CA THR A 153 13.14 6.62 20.05
C THR A 153 12.82 5.69 18.89
N ASP A 154 13.46 4.53 18.87
CA ASP A 154 13.03 3.41 18.03
C ASP A 154 11.76 2.78 18.64
N PHE A 155 10.67 2.79 17.88
CA PHE A 155 9.38 2.22 18.30
C PHE A 155 9.32 0.69 18.19
N GLY A 156 10.38 0.04 17.70
CA GLY A 156 10.53 -1.42 17.71
C GLY A 156 9.74 -2.15 16.64
N PHE A 157 9.36 -1.47 15.56
CA PHE A 157 8.69 -2.07 14.40
C PHE A 157 9.42 -1.77 13.09
N SER A 158 9.07 -2.52 12.05
CA SER A 158 9.56 -2.39 10.67
C SER A 158 8.39 -2.28 9.69
N GLY A 159 8.69 -2.08 8.40
CA GLY A 159 7.68 -2.15 7.34
C GLY A 159 7.05 -3.54 7.16
N HIS A 160 7.59 -4.59 7.78
CA HIS A 160 6.97 -5.91 7.80
C HIS A 160 5.82 -6.01 8.81
N ASP A 161 5.81 -5.16 9.84
CA ASP A 161 4.79 -5.20 10.88
C ASP A 161 3.49 -4.50 10.47
N ALA A 162 3.55 -3.69 9.41
CA ALA A 162 2.40 -2.95 8.89
C ALA A 162 1.31 -3.88 8.37
N GLY A 163 0.14 -3.86 9.03
CA GLY A 163 -1.04 -4.65 8.66
C GLY A 163 -1.25 -5.86 9.56
N HIS A 164 -0.31 -6.19 10.47
CA HIS A 164 -0.44 -7.30 11.40
C HIS A 164 -1.45 -7.04 12.54
N ASN A 165 -1.87 -5.79 12.76
CA ASN A 165 -2.87 -5.44 13.77
C ASN A 165 -3.99 -4.60 13.15
N THR A 166 -4.50 -5.04 12.00
CA THR A 166 -5.48 -4.28 11.21
C THR A 166 -6.83 -4.23 11.91
N VAL A 167 -7.26 -3.02 12.21
CA VAL A 167 -8.61 -2.71 12.69
C VAL A 167 -9.48 -2.28 11.52
N ILE A 168 -10.62 -2.95 11.36
CA ILE A 168 -11.64 -2.61 10.37
C ILE A 168 -12.74 -1.81 11.06
N VAL A 169 -13.11 -0.69 10.44
CA VAL A 169 -14.21 0.16 10.90
C VAL A 169 -15.48 -0.22 10.14
N GLY A 170 -16.50 -0.66 10.88
CA GLY A 170 -17.82 -0.97 10.34
C GLY A 170 -18.68 0.29 10.08
N GLY A 171 -19.93 0.06 9.68
CA GLY A 171 -20.91 1.15 9.50
C GLY A 171 -20.74 1.99 8.23
N THR A 172 -19.91 1.53 7.28
CA THR A 172 -19.75 2.20 5.99
C THR A 172 -21.03 2.10 5.15
N ASN A 173 -21.19 3.01 4.18
CA ASN A 173 -22.29 3.00 3.22
C ASN A 173 -21.96 2.17 1.95
N TRP A 174 -21.01 1.24 2.04
CA TRP A 174 -20.62 0.43 0.89
C TRP A 174 -21.77 -0.49 0.46
N ASN A 175 -22.01 -0.53 -0.84
CA ASN A 175 -23.02 -1.34 -1.50
C ASN A 175 -22.40 -2.00 -2.74
N ASP A 176 -22.29 -3.33 -2.74
CA ASP A 176 -21.58 -4.08 -3.80
C ASP A 176 -22.14 -3.86 -5.20
N ALA A 177 -23.42 -3.50 -5.34
CA ALA A 177 -24.06 -3.28 -6.63
C ALA A 177 -23.79 -1.89 -7.22
N THR A 178 -23.54 -0.88 -6.39
CA THR A 178 -23.51 0.54 -6.82
C THR A 178 -22.23 1.28 -6.46
N SER A 179 -21.64 0.98 -5.29
CA SER A 179 -20.42 1.63 -4.80
C SER A 179 -19.22 1.49 -5.73
N PRO A 180 -18.94 0.34 -6.38
CA PRO A 180 -17.79 0.23 -7.27
C PRO A 180 -17.74 1.31 -8.36
N PHE A 181 -18.89 1.63 -8.97
CA PHE A 181 -18.98 2.66 -10.00
C PHE A 181 -18.92 4.07 -9.39
N SER A 182 -19.69 4.35 -8.33
CA SER A 182 -19.75 5.70 -7.75
C SER A 182 -18.43 6.10 -7.09
N VAL A 183 -17.75 5.18 -6.39
CA VAL A 183 -16.45 5.43 -5.76
C VAL A 183 -15.36 5.60 -6.83
N ARG A 184 -15.39 4.83 -7.93
CA ARG A 184 -14.48 5.04 -9.06
C ARG A 184 -14.63 6.44 -9.68
N ASN A 185 -15.87 6.91 -9.86
CA ASN A 185 -16.11 8.25 -10.39
C ASN A 185 -15.58 9.34 -9.44
N ALA A 186 -15.78 9.17 -8.12
CA ALA A 186 -15.24 10.08 -7.13
C ALA A 186 -13.71 10.11 -7.14
N TYR A 187 -13.06 8.94 -7.22
CA TYR A 187 -11.61 8.81 -7.36
C TYR A 187 -11.10 9.56 -8.60
N ASN A 188 -11.70 9.33 -9.77
CA ASN A 188 -11.28 9.99 -11.01
C ASN A 188 -11.44 11.51 -10.92
N ALA A 189 -12.52 12.00 -10.31
CA ALA A 189 -12.74 13.43 -10.09
C ALA A 189 -11.67 14.05 -9.18
N ALA A 190 -11.29 13.33 -8.11
CA ALA A 190 -10.23 13.77 -7.20
C ALA A 190 -8.87 13.82 -7.89
N GLU A 191 -8.49 12.77 -8.64
CA GLU A 191 -7.23 12.74 -9.41
C GLU A 191 -7.12 13.91 -10.38
N MET A 192 -8.21 14.22 -11.10
CA MET A 192 -8.23 15.37 -12.02
C MET A 192 -8.04 16.71 -11.30
N ALA A 193 -8.52 16.85 -10.06
CA ALA A 193 -8.40 18.09 -9.30
C ALA A 193 -6.97 18.36 -8.80
N VAL A 194 -6.13 17.33 -8.66
CA VAL A 194 -4.73 17.46 -8.21
C VAL A 194 -3.82 18.03 -9.30
N PHE A 195 -4.21 17.93 -10.58
CA PHE A 195 -3.40 18.38 -11.72
C PHE A 195 -3.70 19.82 -12.18
N PHE A 196 -4.48 20.59 -11.42
CA PHE A 196 -4.75 22.03 -11.65
C PHE A 196 -4.14 22.90 -10.56
#